data_AF-Q49726-F1
#
_entry.id   AF-Q49726-F1
#
_cell.length_a   1.000
_cell.length_b   1.000
_cell.length_c   1.000
_cell.angle_alpha   90.00
_cell.angle_beta   90.00
_cell.angle_gamma   90.00
#
_symmetry.space_group_name_H-M   'P 1'
#
loop_
_entity.id
_entity.type
_entity.pdbx_description
1 polymer ?
#
loop_
_entity_poly.entity_id
_entity_poly.type
_entity_poly.pdbx_seq_one_letter_code
_entity_poly.pdbx_strand_id
1 'polypeptide(L)'
;MRRRWVAAELAMAVGDGATAVRHAREAVELAQVGRVVSVRHQVKSDVVLAAALCSAATERARVVAEAALAATGRLGLIPLRWALACLLIDIGSVTFSEPELSELRDVCADQVRRAGGTWRTA
;
A
#
# COMPACT_ATOMS: atom_id res chain seq x y z
N MET A 1 -9.45 -3.50 -12.70
CA MET A 1 -8.60 -3.21 -11.54
C MET A 1 -9.40 -3.16 -10.23
N ARG A 2 -10.39 -2.26 -10.01
CA ARG A 2 -10.97 -2.06 -8.65
C ARG A 2 -11.58 -3.32 -8.02
N ARG A 3 -12.26 -4.15 -8.83
CA ARG A 3 -12.78 -5.46 -8.38
C ARG A 3 -11.66 -6.42 -7.92
N ARG A 4 -10.47 -6.34 -8.53
CA ARG A 4 -9.32 -7.16 -8.13
C ARG A 4 -8.70 -6.68 -6.82
N TRP A 5 -8.73 -5.39 -6.52
CA TRP A 5 -8.34 -4.88 -5.19
C TRP A 5 -9.23 -5.49 -4.10
N VAL A 6 -10.55 -5.39 -4.26
CA VAL A 6 -11.49 -5.95 -3.28
C VAL A 6 -11.31 -7.47 -3.14
N ALA A 7 -11.13 -8.19 -4.25
CA ALA A 7 -10.87 -9.63 -4.20
C ALA A 7 -9.57 -9.98 -3.46
N ALA A 8 -8.50 -9.19 -3.65
CA ALA A 8 -7.26 -9.36 -2.91
C ALA A 8 -7.44 -9.08 -1.41
N GLU A 9 -8.13 -7.98 -1.06
CA GLU A 9 -8.44 -7.60 0.32
C GLU A 9 -9.26 -8.66 1.05
N LEU A 10 -10.29 -9.20 0.39
CA LEU A 10 -11.09 -10.30 0.94
C LEU A 10 -10.25 -11.57 1.15
N ALA A 11 -9.39 -11.92 0.19
CA ALA A 11 -8.50 -13.07 0.31
C ALA A 11 -7.51 -12.89 1.48
N MET A 12 -6.95 -11.69 1.66
CA MET A 12 -6.11 -11.37 2.84
C MET A 12 -6.89 -11.53 4.14
N ALA A 13 -8.13 -11.04 4.20
CA ALA A 13 -8.96 -11.11 5.41
C ALA A 13 -9.30 -12.55 5.84
N VAL A 14 -9.36 -13.50 4.91
CA VAL A 14 -9.59 -14.92 5.21
C VAL A 14 -8.30 -15.73 5.33
N GLY A 15 -7.13 -15.10 5.23
CA GLY A 15 -5.82 -15.76 5.32
C GLY A 15 -5.39 -16.50 4.04
N ASP A 16 -6.08 -16.31 2.91
CA ASP A 16 -5.68 -16.89 1.61
C ASP A 16 -4.68 -15.98 0.89
N GLY A 17 -3.41 -16.06 1.32
CA GLY A 17 -2.32 -15.26 0.79
C GLY A 17 -2.02 -15.51 -0.70
N ALA A 18 -2.16 -16.76 -1.16
CA ALA A 18 -1.89 -17.11 -2.56
C ALA A 18 -2.90 -16.45 -3.50
N THR A 19 -4.19 -16.53 -3.16
CA THR A 19 -5.25 -15.86 -3.92
C THR A 19 -5.13 -14.34 -3.83
N ALA A 20 -4.77 -13.81 -2.66
CA ALA A 20 -4.52 -12.37 -2.48
C ALA A 20 -3.45 -11.85 -3.44
N VAL A 21 -2.28 -12.51 -3.49
CA VAL A 21 -1.17 -12.11 -4.36
C VAL A 21 -1.56 -12.21 -5.83
N ARG A 22 -2.29 -13.26 -6.23
CA ARG A 22 -2.78 -13.41 -7.61
C ARG A 22 -3.66 -12.22 -8.00
N HIS A 23 -4.65 -11.88 -7.17
CA HIS A 23 -5.55 -10.76 -7.44
C HIS A 23 -4.84 -9.41 -7.44
N ALA A 24 -3.88 -9.22 -6.56
CA ALA A 24 -3.10 -7.98 -6.52
C ALA A 24 -2.24 -7.79 -7.78
N ARG A 25 -1.59 -8.85 -8.29
CA ARG A 25 -0.83 -8.81 -9.55
C ARG A 25 -1.72 -8.46 -10.75
N GLU A 26 -2.87 -9.11 -10.86
CA GLU A 26 -3.86 -8.81 -11.90
C GLU A 26 -4.35 -7.34 -11.80
N ALA A 27 -4.43 -6.78 -10.59
CA ALA A 27 -4.79 -5.39 -10.40
C ALA A 27 -3.72 -4.43 -10.96
N VAL A 28 -2.43 -4.74 -10.75
CA VAL A 28 -1.28 -3.99 -11.29
C VAL A 28 -1.30 -4.04 -12.83
N GLU A 29 -1.45 -5.22 -13.42
CA GLU A 29 -1.55 -5.38 -14.89
C GLU A 29 -2.70 -4.53 -15.45
N LEU A 30 -3.89 -4.63 -14.85
CA LEU A 30 -5.06 -3.85 -15.26
C LEU A 30 -4.89 -2.32 -15.06
N ALA A 31 -4.03 -1.88 -14.15
CA ALA A 31 -3.73 -0.46 -13.96
C ALA A 31 -2.78 0.09 -15.05
N GLN A 32 -2.03 -0.79 -15.73
CA GLN A 32 -1.12 -0.42 -16.81
C GLN A 32 -1.81 -0.42 -18.19
N VAL A 33 -2.74 -1.33 -18.44
CA VAL A 33 -3.37 -1.51 -19.77
C VAL A 33 -4.72 -0.79 -19.95
N GLY A 34 -5.19 -0.03 -18.95
CA GLY A 34 -6.49 0.62 -18.99
C GLY A 34 -6.58 1.78 -20.01
N ARG A 35 -7.80 2.04 -20.52
CA ARG A 35 -8.08 3.17 -21.45
C ARG A 35 -7.64 4.54 -20.94
N VAL A 36 -7.54 4.72 -19.62
CA VAL A 36 -6.97 5.90 -18.97
C VAL A 36 -5.96 5.43 -17.94
N VAL A 37 -4.69 5.61 -18.26
CA VAL A 37 -3.58 5.31 -17.37
C VAL A 37 -3.55 6.38 -16.27
N SER A 38 -4.01 6.04 -15.08
CA SER A 38 -3.97 6.93 -13.92
C SER A 38 -2.84 6.51 -13.00
N VAL A 39 -1.88 7.40 -12.79
CA VAL A 39 -0.74 7.17 -11.88
C VAL A 39 -1.22 6.82 -10.48
N ARG A 40 -2.32 7.43 -10.01
CA ARG A 40 -2.94 7.09 -8.71
C ARG A 40 -3.44 5.64 -8.66
N HIS A 41 -3.97 5.13 -9.76
CA HIS A 41 -4.44 3.75 -9.87
C HIS A 41 -3.28 2.74 -9.93
N GLN A 42 -2.14 3.11 -10.53
CA GLN A 42 -0.92 2.31 -10.51
C GLN A 42 -0.38 2.20 -9.08
N VAL A 43 -0.13 3.34 -8.44
CA VAL A 43 0.43 3.37 -7.07
C VAL A 43 -0.49 2.68 -6.07
N LYS A 44 -1.82 2.83 -6.18
CA LYS A 44 -2.74 2.08 -5.32
C LYS A 44 -2.68 0.56 -5.57
N SER A 45 -2.45 0.13 -6.81
CA SER A 45 -2.29 -1.30 -7.10
C SER A 45 -1.00 -1.85 -6.52
N ASP A 46 0.08 -1.08 -6.55
CA ASP A 46 1.35 -1.44 -5.90
C ASP A 46 1.22 -1.54 -4.38
N VAL A 47 0.46 -0.63 -3.75
CA VAL A 47 0.15 -0.71 -2.31
C VAL A 47 -0.58 -2.00 -1.96
N VAL A 48 -1.60 -2.37 -2.75
CA VAL A 48 -2.34 -3.64 -2.54
C VAL A 48 -1.45 -4.85 -2.76
N LEU A 49 -0.54 -4.80 -3.74
CA LEU A 49 0.44 -5.86 -3.99
C LEU A 49 1.43 -6.02 -2.83
N ALA A 50 1.95 -4.91 -2.29
CA ALA A 50 2.82 -4.94 -1.13
C ALA A 50 2.12 -5.61 0.07
N ALA A 51 0.88 -5.21 0.37
CA ALA A 51 0.09 -5.81 1.44
C ALA A 51 -0.12 -7.32 1.23
N ALA A 52 -0.51 -7.73 0.02
CA ALA A 52 -0.72 -9.16 -0.29
C ALA A 52 0.58 -9.96 -0.16
N LEU A 53 1.71 -9.41 -0.60
CA LEU A 53 3.02 -10.08 -0.52
C LEU A 53 3.48 -10.30 0.92
N CYS A 54 2.98 -9.56 1.91
CA CYS A 54 3.34 -9.79 3.31
C CYS A 54 2.99 -11.21 3.78
N SER A 55 1.96 -11.82 3.19
CA SER A 55 1.52 -13.18 3.50
C SER A 55 2.33 -14.30 2.82
N ALA A 56 3.14 -13.98 1.80
CA ALA A 56 3.76 -14.99 0.94
C ALA A 56 5.26 -14.78 0.65
N ALA A 57 5.74 -13.53 0.71
CA ALA A 57 7.11 -13.16 0.41
C ALA A 57 7.44 -11.78 0.99
N THR A 58 7.68 -11.70 2.30
CA THR A 58 7.95 -10.45 3.03
C THR A 58 9.07 -9.62 2.40
N GLU A 59 10.14 -10.25 1.92
CA GLU A 59 11.24 -9.52 1.27
C GLU A 59 10.79 -8.80 -0.01
N ARG A 60 9.95 -9.47 -0.83
CA ARG A 60 9.36 -8.82 -2.01
C ARG A 60 8.35 -7.74 -1.61
N ALA A 61 7.63 -7.94 -0.52
CA ALA A 61 6.71 -6.95 0.02
C ALA A 61 7.44 -5.65 0.35
N ARG A 62 8.61 -5.72 1.01
CA ARG A 62 9.46 -4.56 1.33
C ARG A 62 9.86 -3.78 0.08
N VAL A 63 10.41 -4.45 -0.92
CA VAL A 63 10.84 -3.81 -2.16
C VAL A 63 9.68 -3.06 -2.83
N VAL A 64 8.51 -3.69 -2.94
CA VAL A 64 7.33 -3.05 -3.54
C VAL A 64 6.82 -1.90 -2.67
N ALA A 65 6.79 -2.08 -1.35
CA ALA A 65 6.33 -1.05 -0.40
C ALA A 65 7.23 0.18 -0.40
N GLU A 66 8.55 0.02 -0.41
CA GLU A 66 9.53 1.12 -0.43
C GLU A 66 9.44 1.93 -1.73
N ALA A 67 9.33 1.24 -2.88
CA ALA A 67 9.12 1.89 -4.17
C ALA A 67 7.80 2.67 -4.21
N ALA A 68 6.72 2.08 -3.70
CA ALA A 68 5.41 2.73 -3.60
C ALA A 68 5.46 3.92 -2.61
N LEU A 69 6.23 3.82 -1.52
CA LEU A 69 6.38 4.89 -0.53
C LEU A 69 7.04 6.10 -1.19
N ALA A 70 8.10 5.89 -1.96
CA ALA A 70 8.74 6.95 -2.73
C ALA A 70 7.77 7.59 -3.74
N ALA A 71 6.99 6.77 -4.46
CA ALA A 71 6.01 7.25 -5.43
C ALA A 71 4.88 8.08 -4.79
N THR A 72 4.31 7.60 -3.68
CA THR A 72 3.25 8.34 -2.95
C THR A 72 3.74 9.67 -2.42
N GLY A 73 5.01 9.77 -2.00
CA GLY A 73 5.65 11.02 -1.60
C GLY A 73 5.72 12.03 -2.74
N ARG A 74 6.22 11.61 -3.91
CA ARG A 74 6.31 12.47 -5.10
C ARG A 74 4.95 12.96 -5.61
N LEU A 75 3.91 12.15 -5.44
CA LEU A 75 2.57 12.42 -5.97
C LEU A 75 1.62 13.07 -4.95
N GLY A 76 2.08 13.32 -3.72
CA GLY A 76 1.23 13.87 -2.65
C GLY A 76 0.06 12.95 -2.26
N LEU A 77 0.20 11.63 -2.41
CA LEU A 77 -0.85 10.66 -2.09
C LEU A 77 -0.82 10.29 -0.60
N ILE A 78 -1.10 11.29 0.25
CA ILE A 78 -0.90 11.22 1.71
C ILE A 78 -1.54 9.99 2.38
N PRO A 79 -2.81 9.61 2.10
CA PRO A 79 -3.39 8.43 2.75
C PRO A 79 -2.69 7.11 2.37
N LEU A 80 -2.18 7.00 1.15
CA LEU A 80 -1.44 5.81 0.71
C LEU A 80 -0.03 5.80 1.29
N ARG A 81 0.59 6.98 1.43
CA ARG A 81 1.89 7.12 2.09
C ARG A 81 1.82 6.71 3.57
N TRP A 82 0.74 7.09 4.26
CA TRP A 82 0.44 6.64 5.62
C TRP A 82 0.33 5.11 5.70
N ALA A 83 -0.47 4.51 4.83
CA ALA A 83 -0.68 3.05 4.85
C ALA A 83 0.62 2.26 4.62
N LEU A 84 1.48 2.76 3.73
CA LEU A 84 2.79 2.15 3.46
C LEU A 84 3.77 2.32 4.62
N ALA A 85 3.74 3.45 5.33
CA ALA A 85 4.54 3.64 6.54
C ALA A 85 4.14 2.63 7.62
N CYS A 86 2.84 2.44 7.87
CA CYS A 86 2.35 1.40 8.78
C CYS A 86 2.81 0.00 8.35
N LEU A 87 2.63 -0.33 7.07
CA LEU A 87 3.02 -1.63 6.53
C LEU A 87 4.51 -1.91 6.73
N LEU A 88 5.37 -0.93 6.45
CA LEU A 88 6.83 -1.05 6.57
C LEU A 88 7.31 -1.14 8.02
N ILE A 89 6.61 -0.51 8.97
CA ILE A 89 6.84 -0.72 10.40
C ILE A 89 6.54 -2.17 10.76
N ASP A 90 5.37 -2.68 10.36
CA ASP A 90 4.91 -4.02 10.73
C ASP A 90 5.78 -5.15 10.15
N ILE A 91 6.30 -4.99 8.93
CA ILE A 91 7.16 -6.01 8.29
C ILE A 91 8.67 -5.77 8.46
N GLY A 92 9.05 -4.65 9.06
CA GLY A 92 10.41 -4.13 9.18
C GLY A 92 11.01 -3.70 7.83
N SER A 93 11.31 -2.41 7.65
CA SER A 93 12.07 -1.92 6.49
C SER A 93 13.58 -2.13 6.70
N VAL A 94 14.29 -2.30 5.58
CA VAL A 94 15.76 -2.33 5.56
C VAL A 94 16.37 -1.01 5.13
N THR A 95 15.58 -0.18 4.43
CA THR A 95 16.01 1.11 3.88
C THR A 95 15.72 2.27 4.83
N PHE A 96 14.65 2.19 5.63
CA PHE A 96 14.24 3.22 6.58
C PHE A 96 14.34 2.70 8.01
N SER A 97 14.78 3.55 8.93
CA SER A 97 14.72 3.26 10.35
C SER A 97 13.27 3.34 10.88
N GLU A 98 13.00 2.60 11.96
CA GLU A 98 11.68 2.61 12.61
C GLU A 98 11.25 4.01 13.12
N PRO A 99 12.15 4.85 13.68
CA PRO A 99 11.81 6.23 14.03
C PRO A 99 11.39 7.08 12.82
N GLU A 100 12.10 6.96 11.69
CA GLU A 100 11.77 7.70 10.46
C GLU A 100 10.40 7.30 9.92
N LEU A 101 10.07 6.00 9.91
CA LEU A 101 8.76 5.52 9.48
C LEU A 101 7.65 5.95 10.43
N SER A 102 7.92 5.97 11.74
CA SER A 102 6.95 6.41 12.75
C SER A 102 6.63 7.90 12.62
N GLU A 103 7.66 8.74 12.48
CA GLU A 103 7.47 10.17 12.21
C GLU A 103 6.68 10.37 10.91
N LEU A 104 7.03 9.62 9.86
CA LEU A 104 6.34 9.73 8.58
C LEU A 104 4.85 9.37 8.69
N ARG A 105 4.54 8.27 9.38
CA ARG A 105 3.17 7.85 9.67
C ARG A 105 2.42 8.96 10.40
N ASP A 106 3.01 9.54 11.44
CA ASP A 106 2.34 10.52 12.29
C ASP A 106 2.08 11.83 11.54
N VAL A 107 3.06 12.32 10.75
CA VAL A 107 2.89 13.48 9.87
C VAL A 107 1.77 13.26 8.85
N CYS A 108 1.72 12.09 8.20
CA CYS A 108 0.66 11.80 7.24
C CYS A 108 -0.71 11.71 7.93
N ALA A 109 -0.77 11.12 9.12
CA ALA A 109 -2.01 11.02 9.90
C ALA A 109 -2.55 12.41 10.26
N ASP A 110 -1.69 13.33 10.68
CA ASP A 110 -2.06 14.71 10.99
C ASP A 110 -2.54 15.49 9.78
N GLN A 111 -1.89 15.32 8.63
CA GLN A 111 -2.34 15.95 7.39
C GLN A 111 -3.73 15.46 6.97
N VAL A 112 -4.02 14.18 7.11
CA VAL A 112 -5.37 13.64 6.84
C VAL A 112 -6.40 14.19 7.82
N ARG A 113 -6.06 14.31 9.11
CA ARG A 113 -6.94 14.95 10.12
C ARG A 113 -7.27 16.40 9.74
N ARG A 114 -6.25 17.19 9.38
CA ARG A 114 -6.41 18.59 8.96
C ARG A 114 -7.25 18.74 7.68
N ALA A 115 -7.21 17.75 6.80
CA ALA A 115 -8.04 17.69 5.59
C ALA A 115 -9.49 17.23 5.86
N GLY A 116 -9.89 17.05 7.14
CA GLY A 116 -11.24 16.61 7.53
C GLY A 116 -11.43 15.10 7.58
N GLY A 117 -10.36 14.31 7.44
CA GLY A 117 -10.42 12.86 7.60
C GLY A 117 -10.49 12.46 9.07
N THR A 118 -11.40 11.55 9.42
CA THR A 118 -11.49 10.97 10.77
C THR A 118 -10.84 9.60 10.80
N TRP A 119 -9.83 9.43 11.66
CA TRP A 119 -9.28 8.12 11.98
C TRP A 119 -10.12 7.51 13.09
N ARG A 120 -10.65 6.30 12.88
CA ARG A 120 -11.23 5.53 13.99
C ARG A 120 -10.07 4.91 14.76
N THR A 121 -9.92 5.28 16.02
CA THR A 121 -9.14 4.48 16.96
C THR A 121 -9.92 3.19 17.22
N ALA A 122 -9.29 2.05 16.98
CA ALA A 122 -9.81 0.74 17.35
C ALA A 122 -9.83 0.59 18.88
#